data_AF-A0A929K7I0-F1
#
_entry.id   AF-A0A929K7I0-F1
#
_cell.length_a   1.000
_cell.length_b   1.000
_cell.length_c   1.000
_cell.angle_alpha   90.00
_cell.angle_beta   90.00
_cell.angle_gamma   90.00
#
_symmetry.space_group_name_H-M   'P 1'
#
loop_
_entity.id
_entity.type
_entity.pdbx_description
1 polymer ?
#
loop_
_entity_poly.entity_id
_entity_poly.type
_entity_poly.pdbx_seq_one_letter_code
_entity_poly.pdbx_strand_id
1 'polypeptide(L)'
;WEGIKRHRGRALNPEKPHLRGTAQNPDIYFQVTEAGNKYYQKIPKIVEEEMEKVSKLTGRSYHLFDYIGAPDAEHIIIMMGSGAEAAEETINYLNKGGEKVGLIKVRLFRPFSVEHFLKTVPGTVKRITVLDRTKENGSFGEPLYL
;
A
#
# COMPACT_ATOMS: atom_id res chain seq x y z
N TRP A 1 -14.53 20.42 -6.34
CA TRP A 1 -15.91 20.16 -6.82
C TRP A 1 -16.02 19.49 -8.19
N GLU A 2 -15.09 19.71 -9.13
CA GLU A 2 -15.17 19.06 -10.46
C GLU A 2 -15.15 17.53 -10.42
N GLY A 3 -14.34 16.91 -9.57
CA GLY A 3 -14.30 15.44 -9.44
C GLY A 3 -15.65 14.85 -9.08
N ILE A 4 -16.37 15.48 -8.15
CA ILE A 4 -17.73 15.09 -7.74
C ILE A 4 -18.71 15.26 -8.93
N LYS A 5 -18.62 16.37 -9.66
CA LYS A 5 -19.43 16.60 -10.87
C LYS A 5 -19.17 15.51 -11.93
N ARG A 6 -17.91 15.14 -12.20
CA ARG A 6 -17.55 14.06 -13.14
C ARG A 6 -18.01 12.68 -12.67
N HIS A 7 -17.97 12.41 -11.36
CA HIS A 7 -18.49 11.16 -10.80
C HIS A 7 -20.02 11.07 -10.99
N ARG A 8 -20.76 12.10 -10.58
CA ARG A 8 -22.21 12.18 -10.76
C ARG A 8 -22.63 12.15 -12.23
N GLY A 9 -21.85 12.79 -13.11
CA GLY A 9 -22.10 12.78 -14.54
C GLY A 9 -21.96 11.41 -15.21
N ARG A 10 -21.31 10.43 -14.56
CA ARG A 10 -21.19 9.04 -15.03
C ARG A 10 -22.15 8.06 -14.32
N ALA A 11 -23.01 8.56 -13.43
CA ALA A 11 -23.97 7.73 -12.72
C ALA A 11 -25.06 7.20 -13.69
N LEU A 12 -25.67 6.07 -13.34
CA LEU A 12 -26.83 5.57 -14.05
C LEU A 12 -27.99 6.57 -13.88
N ASN A 13 -28.55 7.02 -15.00
CA ASN A 13 -29.65 7.97 -15.01
C ASN A 13 -30.49 7.73 -16.28
N PRO A 14 -31.81 7.55 -16.17
CA PRO A 14 -32.68 7.34 -17.34
C PRO A 14 -32.67 8.52 -18.33
N GLU A 15 -32.44 9.74 -17.86
CA GLU A 15 -32.31 10.95 -18.70
C GLU A 15 -30.97 11.01 -19.45
N LYS A 16 -29.98 10.21 -19.04
CA LYS A 16 -28.64 10.09 -19.66
C LYS A 16 -28.18 8.63 -19.65
N PRO A 17 -28.88 7.75 -20.39
CA PRO A 17 -28.69 6.32 -20.25
C PRO A 17 -27.37 5.87 -20.87
N HIS A 18 -26.79 4.81 -20.32
CA HIS A 18 -25.68 4.08 -20.90
C HIS A 18 -25.73 2.62 -20.43
N LEU A 19 -25.14 1.72 -21.22
CA LEU A 19 -25.01 0.32 -20.88
C LEU A 19 -23.69 0.06 -20.16
N ARG A 20 -23.71 -0.78 -19.12
CA ARG A 20 -22.52 -1.25 -18.39
C ARG A 20 -22.72 -2.71 -17.98
N GLY A 21 -21.64 -3.47 -17.84
CA GLY A 21 -21.70 -4.89 -17.47
C GLY A 21 -22.12 -5.82 -18.62
N THR A 22 -21.70 -5.50 -19.85
CA THR A 22 -21.93 -6.34 -21.03
C THR A 22 -21.19 -7.68 -20.91
N ALA A 23 -21.76 -8.75 -21.45
CA ALA A 23 -21.00 -9.96 -21.76
C ALA A 23 -20.10 -9.70 -22.98
N GLN A 24 -18.84 -10.11 -22.90
CA GLN A 24 -17.83 -9.86 -23.94
C GLN A 24 -17.12 -11.16 -24.29
N ASN A 25 -16.90 -11.38 -25.58
CA ASN A 25 -16.17 -12.53 -26.10
C ASN A 25 -14.65 -12.33 -25.94
N PRO A 26 -13.85 -13.39 -26.17
CA PRO A 26 -12.39 -13.32 -26.06
C PRO A 26 -11.70 -12.32 -27.00
N ASP A 27 -12.38 -11.89 -28.06
CA ASP A 27 -11.89 -10.94 -29.05
C ASP A 27 -11.63 -9.53 -28.49
N ILE A 28 -12.35 -9.10 -27.46
CA ILE A 28 -12.22 -7.76 -26.85
C ILE A 28 -12.00 -7.74 -25.34
N TYR A 29 -12.29 -8.84 -24.63
CA TYR A 29 -12.31 -8.85 -23.17
C TYR A 29 -10.95 -8.46 -22.55
N PHE A 30 -9.84 -8.91 -23.14
CA PHE A 30 -8.51 -8.60 -22.63
C PHE A 30 -8.21 -7.09 -22.74
N GLN A 31 -8.46 -6.49 -23.90
CA GLN A 31 -8.22 -5.07 -24.16
C GLN A 31 -9.04 -4.17 -23.22
N VAL A 32 -10.28 -4.55 -22.93
CA VAL A 32 -11.16 -3.82 -22.00
C VAL A 32 -10.67 -3.93 -20.56
N THR A 33 -10.14 -5.10 -20.16
CA THR A 33 -9.56 -5.32 -18.83
C THR A 33 -8.33 -4.42 -18.63
N GLU A 34 -7.42 -4.39 -19.60
CA GLU A 34 -6.18 -3.58 -19.55
C GLU A 34 -6.44 -2.07 -19.63
N ALA A 35 -7.58 -1.64 -20.20
CA ALA A 35 -7.94 -0.22 -20.28
C ALA A 35 -8.07 0.45 -18.90
N GLY A 36 -8.24 -0.35 -17.84
CA GLY A 36 -8.25 0.08 -16.44
C GLY A 36 -6.89 0.49 -15.87
N ASN A 37 -5.78 0.02 -16.45
CA ASN A 37 -4.43 0.14 -15.86
C ASN A 37 -4.02 1.58 -15.54
N LYS A 38 -4.38 2.52 -16.41
CA LYS A 38 -4.09 3.96 -16.22
C LYS A 38 -4.68 4.55 -14.95
N TYR A 39 -5.73 3.94 -14.39
CA TYR A 39 -6.30 4.36 -13.12
C TYR A 39 -5.48 3.79 -11.97
N TYR A 40 -5.15 2.50 -11.99
CA TYR A 40 -4.32 1.84 -10.96
C TYR A 40 -2.94 2.47 -10.83
N GLN A 41 -2.28 2.79 -11.95
CA GLN A 41 -0.97 3.45 -11.96
C GLN A 41 -0.96 4.81 -11.26
N LYS A 42 -2.12 5.50 -11.19
CA LYS A 42 -2.24 6.80 -10.53
C LYS A 42 -2.56 6.70 -9.05
N ILE A 43 -3.07 5.55 -8.57
CA ILE A 43 -3.52 5.39 -7.18
C ILE A 43 -2.40 5.67 -6.18
N PRO A 44 -1.16 5.14 -6.29
CA PRO A 44 -0.11 5.39 -5.31
C PRO A 44 0.14 6.88 -5.09
N LYS A 45 0.30 7.65 -6.17
CA LYS A 45 0.50 9.10 -6.11
C LYS A 45 -0.69 9.82 -5.49
N ILE A 46 -1.91 9.47 -5.88
CA ILE A 46 -3.13 10.09 -5.33
C ILE A 46 -3.20 9.83 -3.81
N VAL A 47 -2.96 8.59 -3.37
CA VAL A 47 -3.01 8.25 -1.94
C VAL A 47 -1.94 9.01 -1.16
N GLU A 48 -0.72 9.08 -1.67
CA GLU A 48 0.37 9.84 -1.04
C GLU A 48 0.03 11.34 -0.91
N GLU A 49 -0.51 11.95 -1.97
CA GLU A 49 -0.95 13.36 -1.97
C GLU A 49 -2.09 13.61 -0.96
N GLU A 50 -3.04 12.68 -0.83
CA GLU A 50 -4.12 12.80 0.16
C GLU A 50 -3.61 12.57 1.60
N MET A 51 -2.67 11.63 1.80
CA MET A 51 -1.98 11.46 3.08
C MET A 51 -1.28 12.75 3.49
N GLU A 52 -0.52 13.38 2.59
CA GLU A 52 0.16 14.65 2.85
C GLU A 52 -0.81 15.77 3.27
N LYS A 53 -1.99 15.86 2.62
CA LYS A 53 -3.03 16.84 3.00
C LYS A 53 -3.55 16.60 4.42
N VAL A 54 -3.79 15.34 4.78
CA VAL A 54 -4.21 14.98 6.14
C VAL A 54 -3.09 15.27 7.14
N SER A 55 -1.83 15.02 6.78
CA SER A 55 -0.66 15.33 7.61
C SER A 55 -0.58 16.82 7.93
N LYS A 56 -0.78 17.69 6.93
CA LYS A 56 -0.79 19.15 7.12
C LYS A 56 -1.88 19.64 8.07
N LEU A 57 -3.02 18.96 8.11
CA LEU A 57 -4.16 19.32 8.96
C LEU A 57 -4.04 18.77 10.39
N THR A 58 -3.44 17.59 10.54
CA THR A 58 -3.50 16.83 11.80
C THR A 58 -2.16 16.75 12.52
N GLY A 59 -1.06 17.10 11.86
CA GLY A 59 0.31 16.92 12.35
C GLY A 59 0.80 15.47 12.31
N ARG A 60 -0.02 14.49 11.89
CA ARG A 60 0.36 13.08 11.81
C ARG A 60 0.75 12.72 10.38
N SER A 61 2.02 12.40 10.16
CA SER A 61 2.53 12.04 8.84
C SER A 61 2.31 10.56 8.54
N TYR A 62 1.92 10.26 7.30
CA TYR A 62 1.78 8.92 6.77
C TYR A 62 2.32 8.87 5.34
N HIS A 63 2.90 7.74 4.97
CA HIS A 63 3.28 7.41 3.60
C HIS A 63 2.75 6.01 3.25
N LEU A 64 2.80 5.60 1.97
CA LEU A 64 2.35 4.26 1.54
C LEU A 64 3.02 3.11 2.33
N PHE A 65 4.27 3.35 2.70
CA PHE A 65 5.09 2.54 3.60
C PHE A 65 5.83 3.54 4.50
N ASP A 66 5.83 3.33 5.81
CA ASP A 66 6.70 4.08 6.72
C ASP A 66 7.66 3.12 7.41
N TYR A 67 8.91 3.54 7.48
CA TYR A 67 9.97 2.90 8.23
C TYR A 67 10.08 3.50 9.64
N ILE A 68 10.26 2.66 10.65
CA ILE A 68 10.57 3.04 12.03
C ILE A 68 11.72 2.15 12.52
N GLY A 69 12.67 2.74 13.24
CA GLY A 69 13.77 2.02 13.86
C GLY A 69 15.12 2.68 13.58
N ALA A 70 16.19 1.93 13.82
CA ALA A 70 17.55 2.42 13.62
C ALA A 70 17.80 2.81 12.14
N PRO A 71 18.40 3.96 11.83
CA PRO A 71 18.70 4.34 10.45
C PRO A 71 19.72 3.41 9.78
N ASP A 72 20.52 2.71 10.59
CA ASP A 72 21.52 1.72 10.19
C ASP A 72 21.10 0.29 10.54
N ALA A 73 19.78 0.01 10.58
CA ALA A 73 19.28 -1.33 10.88
C ALA A 73 19.86 -2.40 9.94
N GLU A 74 20.22 -3.54 10.52
CA GLU A 74 20.68 -4.73 9.78
C GLU A 74 19.56 -5.76 9.62
N HIS A 75 18.57 -5.72 10.50
CA HIS A 75 17.43 -6.63 10.52
C HIS A 75 16.12 -5.86 10.55
N ILE A 76 15.22 -6.12 9.60
CA ILE A 76 13.91 -5.46 9.59
C ILE A 76 12.77 -6.48 9.54
N ILE A 77 11.64 -6.06 10.10
CA ILE A 77 10.37 -6.74 9.95
C ILE A 77 9.47 -5.93 9.01
N ILE A 78 8.71 -6.60 8.16
CA ILE A 78 7.66 -6.00 7.33
C ILE A 78 6.33 -6.58 7.78
N MET A 79 5.36 -5.72 8.13
CA MET A 79 4.03 -6.20 8.54
C MET A 79 2.95 -5.15 8.31
N MET A 80 1.69 -5.57 8.46
CA MET A 80 0.51 -4.73 8.26
C MET A 80 -0.47 -4.82 9.44
N GLY A 81 -1.21 -3.75 9.67
CA GLY A 81 -2.28 -3.69 10.66
C GLY A 81 -1.77 -3.57 12.11
N SER A 82 -2.62 -3.94 13.06
CA SER A 82 -2.42 -3.64 14.49
C SER A 82 -1.15 -4.24 15.10
N GLY A 83 -0.64 -5.36 14.57
CA GLY A 83 0.59 -5.97 15.07
C GLY A 83 1.81 -5.05 14.92
N ALA A 84 1.76 -4.10 13.99
CA ALA A 84 2.83 -3.14 13.75
C ALA A 84 3.06 -2.18 14.93
N GLU A 85 2.03 -1.87 15.73
CA GLU A 85 2.18 -1.01 16.91
C GLU A 85 2.95 -1.73 18.02
N ALA A 86 2.62 -3.01 18.27
CA ALA A 86 3.34 -3.83 19.25
C ALA A 86 4.81 -4.07 18.82
N ALA A 87 5.04 -4.28 17.52
CA ALA A 87 6.38 -4.40 16.97
C ALA A 87 7.18 -3.10 17.09
N GLU A 88 6.56 -1.94 16.83
CA GLU A 88 7.20 -0.63 17.01
C GLU A 88 7.61 -0.40 18.46
N GLU A 89 6.73 -0.67 19.44
CA GLU A 89 7.07 -0.53 20.86
C GLU A 89 8.30 -1.37 21.22
N THR A 90 8.34 -2.60 20.72
CA THR A 90 9.47 -3.52 20.93
C THR A 90 10.75 -3.02 20.26
N ILE A 91 10.67 -2.54 19.02
CA ILE A 91 11.81 -1.99 18.28
C ILE A 91 12.38 -0.76 18.97
N ASN A 92 11.51 0.14 19.45
CA ASN A 92 11.92 1.31 20.21
C ASN A 92 12.66 0.91 21.49
N TYR A 93 12.22 -0.14 22.19
CA TYR A 93 12.94 -0.69 23.34
C TYR A 93 14.31 -1.27 22.96
N LEU A 94 14.39 -2.08 21.90
CA LEU A 94 15.63 -2.71 21.46
C LEU A 94 16.64 -1.70 20.91
N ASN A 95 16.21 -0.72 20.12
CA ASN A 95 17.09 0.34 19.60
C ASN A 95 17.67 1.19 20.73
N LYS A 96 16.94 1.44 21.83
CA LYS A 96 17.50 2.09 23.04
C LYS A 96 18.63 1.28 23.67
N GLY A 97 18.61 -0.04 23.51
CA GLY A 97 19.68 -0.95 23.91
C GLY A 97 20.83 -1.07 22.90
N GLY A 98 20.78 -0.35 21.77
CA GLY A 98 21.82 -0.37 20.73
C GLY A 98 21.61 -1.42 19.64
N GLU A 99 20.51 -2.17 19.66
CA GLU A 99 20.19 -3.14 18.62
C GLU A 99 19.86 -2.45 17.29
N LYS A 100 20.34 -3.01 16.19
CA LYS A 100 20.17 -2.46 14.84
C LYS A 100 18.97 -3.08 14.12
N VAL A 101 17.79 -2.84 14.67
CA VAL A 101 16.52 -3.40 14.16
C VAL A 101 15.56 -2.31 13.66
N GLY A 102 14.66 -2.68 12.75
CA GLY A 102 13.64 -1.77 12.23
C GLY A 102 12.36 -2.46 11.75
N LEU A 103 11.37 -1.66 11.40
CA LEU A 103 10.04 -2.06 10.97
C LEU A 103 9.59 -1.22 9.79
N ILE A 104 9.10 -1.88 8.75
CA ILE A 104 8.29 -1.25 7.71
C ILE A 104 6.85 -1.65 7.97
N LYS A 105 5.98 -0.68 8.29
CA LYS A 105 4.53 -0.93 8.27
C LYS A 105 3.98 -0.70 6.86
N VAL A 106 3.11 -1.58 6.40
CA VAL A 106 2.46 -1.45 5.08
C VAL A 106 1.13 -0.74 5.25
N ARG A 107 0.94 0.41 4.61
CA ARG A 107 -0.30 1.20 4.69
C ARG A 107 -1.16 0.98 3.45
N LEU A 108 -0.55 1.07 2.27
CA LEU A 108 -1.21 0.76 1.00
C LEU A 108 -0.73 -0.60 0.47
N PHE A 109 -1.47 -1.67 0.81
CA PHE A 109 -1.14 -3.02 0.33
C PHE A 109 -1.41 -3.19 -1.17
N ARG A 110 -2.47 -2.56 -1.72
CA ARG A 110 -2.80 -2.62 -3.14
C ARG A 110 -3.28 -1.26 -3.67
N PRO A 111 -2.81 -0.82 -4.85
CA PRO A 111 -1.70 -1.40 -5.62
C PRO A 111 -0.37 -1.28 -4.87
N PHE A 112 0.45 -2.33 -4.90
CA PHE A 112 1.72 -2.36 -4.19
C PHE A 112 2.76 -1.53 -4.96
N SER A 113 3.18 -0.40 -4.42
CA SER A 113 4.16 0.47 -5.09
C SER A 113 5.59 0.08 -4.70
N VAL A 114 6.25 -0.69 -5.56
CA VAL A 114 7.63 -1.13 -5.38
C VAL A 114 8.58 0.04 -5.16
N GLU A 115 8.40 1.14 -5.91
CA GLU A 115 9.22 2.35 -5.76
C GLU A 115 9.12 2.94 -4.35
N HIS A 116 7.91 3.09 -3.81
CA HIS A 116 7.72 3.66 -2.47
C HIS A 116 8.22 2.69 -1.39
N PHE A 117 8.00 1.39 -1.58
CA PHE A 117 8.51 0.37 -0.68
C PHE A 117 10.05 0.41 -0.59
N LEU A 118 10.75 0.34 -1.72
CA LEU A 118 12.21 0.31 -1.75
C LEU A 118 12.84 1.58 -1.15
N LYS A 119 12.21 2.75 -1.31
CA LYS A 119 12.64 4.00 -0.66
C LYS A 119 12.65 3.93 0.86
N THR A 120 11.87 3.03 1.47
CA THR A 120 11.81 2.86 2.92
C THR A 120 12.77 1.83 3.48
N VAL A 121 13.45 1.05 2.63
CA VAL A 121 14.39 0.01 3.07
C VAL A 121 15.77 0.64 3.27
N PRO A 122 16.34 0.65 4.49
CA PRO A 122 17.70 1.14 4.70
C PRO A 122 18.72 0.32 3.91
N GLY A 123 19.75 0.98 3.36
CA GLY A 123 20.80 0.30 2.58
C GLY A 123 21.69 -0.65 3.39
N THR A 124 21.59 -0.61 4.72
CA THR A 124 22.34 -1.45 5.68
C THR A 124 21.66 -2.79 5.96
N VAL A 125 20.44 -3.00 5.48
CA VAL A 125 19.65 -4.20 5.77
C VAL A 125 20.32 -5.45 5.21
N LYS A 126 20.50 -6.44 6.08
CA LYS A 126 21.08 -7.76 5.77
C LYS A 126 20.04 -8.87 5.80
N ARG A 127 18.97 -8.74 6.61
CA ARG A 127 17.86 -9.70 6.66
C ARG A 127 16.51 -9.01 6.79
N ILE A 128 15.52 -9.57 6.12
CA ILE A 128 14.13 -9.11 6.14
C ILE A 128 13.26 -10.30 6.56
N THR A 129 12.37 -10.06 7.52
CA THR A 129 11.31 -11.01 7.90
C THR A 129 9.96 -10.40 7.56
N VAL A 130 9.12 -11.09 6.80
CA VAL A 130 7.77 -10.64 6.47
C VAL A 130 6.77 -11.39 7.34
N LEU A 131 5.88 -10.67 8.01
CA LEU A 131 4.86 -11.24 8.89
C LEU A 131 3.47 -11.06 8.28
N ASP A 132 2.88 -12.17 7.86
CA ASP A 132 1.52 -12.25 7.36
C ASP A 132 0.54 -12.65 8.47
N ARG A 133 -0.62 -11.98 8.50
CA ARG A 133 -1.74 -12.33 9.39
C ARG A 133 -2.78 -13.16 8.64
N THR A 134 -2.32 -14.20 7.97
CA THR A 134 -3.15 -15.15 7.23
C THR A 134 -2.44 -16.50 7.13
N LYS A 135 -3.16 -17.50 6.64
CA LYS A 135 -2.63 -18.83 6.32
C LYS A 135 -3.24 -19.31 5.00
N GLU A 136 -2.42 -19.45 3.97
CA GLU A 136 -2.82 -20.03 2.69
C GLU A 136 -2.27 -21.46 2.59
N ASN A 137 -3.15 -22.45 2.73
CA ASN A 137 -2.73 -23.86 2.75
C ASN A 137 -2.28 -24.32 1.36
N GLY A 138 -1.05 -24.81 1.25
CA GLY A 138 -0.45 -25.24 0.00
C GLY A 138 0.28 -24.13 -0.77
N SER A 139 0.30 -22.88 -0.28
CA SER A 139 1.12 -21.83 -0.89
C SER A 139 2.60 -21.99 -0.54
N PHE A 140 3.47 -21.44 -1.40
CA PHE A 140 4.92 -21.33 -1.10
C PHE A 140 5.18 -20.31 0.01
N GLY A 141 4.34 -19.28 0.10
CA GLY A 141 4.40 -18.26 1.12
C GLY A 141 3.12 -17.43 1.10
N GLU A 142 3.00 -16.54 2.08
CA GLU A 142 1.78 -15.76 2.30
C GLU A 142 1.79 -14.44 1.50
N PRO A 143 0.63 -13.76 1.29
CA PRO A 143 0.49 -12.70 0.28
C PRO A 143 1.34 -11.44 0.42
N LEU A 144 1.80 -11.10 1.63
CA LEU A 144 2.73 -9.99 1.82
C LEU A 144 4.19 -10.43 1.64
N TYR A 145 4.50 -11.69 1.94
CA TYR A 145 5.81 -12.28 1.71
C TYR A 145 6.14 -12.48 0.23
N LEU A 146 5.15 -12.88 -0.59
CA LEU A 146 5.29 -13.07 -2.03
C LEU A 146 5.40 -11.75 -2.81
#